data_AF-A0A935DIV8-F1
#
_entry.id   AF-A0A935DIV8-F1
#
_cell.length_a   1.000
_cell.length_b   1.000
_cell.length_c   1.000
_cell.angle_alpha   90.00
_cell.angle_beta   90.00
_cell.angle_gamma   90.00
#
_symmetry.space_group_name_H-M   'P 1'
#
loop_
_entity.id
_entity.type
_entity.pdbx_description
1 polymer ?
#
loop_
_entity_poly.entity_id
_entity_poly.type
_entity_poly.pdbx_seq_one_letter_code
_entity_poly.pdbx_strand_id
1 'polypeptide(L)'
;MSAATNDKTDFRTTGTSWANAWKIAAGVGVLGLAGAGAGFAADGQRFAFSYLFAFVVFLTIAIGATFFVLLQHLTNAGWSVTIRRTAEFFMSALPIFALLFLPILANLDHLLPWWNPDHGAPTARTRRRHARGGEHGPRRAR
;
A
#
# COMPACT_ATOMS: atom_id res chain seq x y z
N MET A 1 30.58 -51.21 7.52
CA MET A 1 31.11 -50.57 6.31
C MET A 1 30.42 -49.21 6.16
N SER A 2 30.87 -48.23 6.93
CA SER A 2 30.23 -46.90 7.04
C SER A 2 30.89 -45.98 6.02
N ALA A 3 30.14 -45.59 4.99
CA ALA A 3 30.63 -44.65 3.99
C ALA A 3 30.89 -43.29 4.65
N ALA A 4 32.13 -42.82 4.61
CA ALA A 4 32.50 -41.48 5.03
C ALA A 4 31.78 -40.46 4.13
N THR A 5 30.81 -39.75 4.68
CA THR A 5 30.12 -38.64 4.02
C THR A 5 31.12 -37.51 3.77
N ASN A 6 31.51 -37.31 2.51
CA ASN A 6 32.51 -36.34 2.10
C ASN A 6 31.87 -34.95 1.94
N ASP A 7 31.99 -34.14 2.99
CA ASP A 7 31.50 -32.75 3.13
C ASP A 7 31.88 -31.83 1.97
N LYS A 8 32.98 -32.12 1.25
CA LYS A 8 33.47 -31.30 0.12
C LYS A 8 32.60 -31.36 -1.13
N THR A 9 31.62 -32.27 -1.17
CA THR A 9 30.67 -32.42 -2.29
C THR A 9 29.26 -31.94 -1.96
N ASP A 10 29.05 -31.42 -0.75
CA ASP A 10 27.77 -30.86 -0.37
C ASP A 10 27.68 -29.39 -0.81
N PHE A 11 27.11 -29.17 -2.00
CA PHE A 11 26.81 -27.84 -2.53
C PHE A 11 25.53 -27.22 -1.93
N ARG A 12 24.91 -27.89 -0.95
CA ARG A 12 23.81 -27.30 -0.19
C ARG A 12 24.35 -26.11 0.58
N THR A 13 23.79 -24.94 0.35
CA THR A 13 24.17 -23.66 0.98
C THR A 13 23.75 -23.57 2.46
N THR A 14 23.63 -24.71 3.14
CA THR A 14 23.05 -24.91 4.47
C THR A 14 23.78 -24.16 5.60
N GLY A 15 24.96 -23.57 5.33
CA GLY A 15 25.72 -22.75 6.27
C GLY A 15 25.83 -21.25 5.92
N THR A 16 25.26 -20.78 4.80
CA THR A 16 25.43 -19.38 4.37
C THR A 16 24.38 -18.47 5.02
N SER A 17 24.78 -17.31 5.53
CA SER A 17 23.87 -16.28 6.08
C SER A 17 22.78 -15.83 5.09
N TRP A 18 23.04 -15.99 3.79
CA TRP A 18 22.09 -15.75 2.71
C TRP A 18 20.92 -16.74 2.65
N ALA A 19 21.12 -18.00 3.11
CA ALA A 19 20.05 -18.99 3.20
C ALA A 19 18.96 -18.61 4.23
N ASN A 20 19.30 -17.72 5.17
CA ASN A 20 18.40 -17.20 6.20
C ASN A 20 17.83 -15.82 5.87
N ALA A 21 18.10 -15.25 4.69
CA ALA A 21 17.66 -13.89 4.33
C ALA A 21 16.13 -13.74 4.34
N TRP A 22 15.39 -14.81 4.00
CA TRP A 22 13.92 -14.83 4.09
C TRP A 22 13.41 -14.64 5.53
N LYS A 23 14.18 -15.05 6.56
CA LYS A 23 13.81 -14.85 7.97
C LYS A 23 13.86 -13.38 8.37
N ILE A 24 14.76 -12.61 7.76
CA ILE A 24 14.85 -11.15 7.97
C ILE A 24 13.62 -10.48 7.37
N ALA A 25 13.26 -10.84 6.13
CA ALA A 25 12.04 -10.34 5.49
C ALA A 25 10.78 -10.72 6.29
N ALA A 26 10.71 -11.96 6.78
CA ALA A 26 9.63 -12.41 7.65
C ALA A 26 9.59 -11.62 8.97
N GLY A 27 10.74 -11.37 9.59
CA GLY A 27 10.85 -10.56 10.82
C GLY A 27 10.38 -9.12 10.62
N VAL A 28 10.75 -8.49 9.50
CA VAL A 28 10.26 -7.15 9.13
C VAL A 28 8.75 -7.17 8.88
N GLY A 29 8.22 -8.23 8.26
CA GLY A 29 6.77 -8.42 8.09
C GLY A 29 6.02 -8.52 9.43
N VAL A 30 6.56 -9.29 10.38
CA VAL A 30 5.99 -9.41 11.73
C VAL A 30 6.05 -8.09 12.50
N LEU A 31 7.16 -7.37 12.41
CA LEU A 31 7.29 -6.02 12.98
C LEU A 31 6.29 -5.03 12.36
N GLY A 32 6.07 -5.12 11.04
CA GLY A 32 5.07 -4.33 10.33
C GLY A 32 3.64 -4.64 10.81
N LEU A 33 3.30 -5.92 10.99
CA LEU A 33 2.00 -6.34 11.54
C LEU A 33 1.82 -5.90 13.00
N ALA A 34 2.86 -6.01 13.83
CA ALA A 34 2.83 -5.54 15.21
C ALA A 34 2.68 -4.02 15.29
N GLY A 35 3.39 -3.27 14.43
CA GLY A 35 3.26 -1.82 14.30
C GLY A 35 1.87 -1.39 13.81
N ALA A 36 1.26 -2.16 12.92
CA ALA A 36 -0.11 -1.92 12.47
C ALA A 36 -1.13 -2.12 13.61
N GLY A 37 -0.97 -3.18 14.42
CA GLY A 37 -1.80 -3.40 15.60
C GLY A 37 -1.65 -2.31 16.65
N ALA A 38 -0.43 -1.85 16.92
CA ALA A 38 -0.16 -0.77 17.85
C ALA A 38 -0.68 0.59 17.35
N GLY A 39 -0.55 0.87 16.06
CA GLY A 39 -1.04 2.10 15.42
C GLY A 39 -2.57 2.21 15.46
N PHE A 40 -3.28 1.10 15.24
CA PHE A 40 -4.73 1.05 15.35
C PHE A 40 -5.23 1.36 16.77
N ALA A 41 -4.49 0.93 17.79
CA ALA A 41 -4.86 1.16 19.20
C ALA A 41 -4.64 2.60 19.69
N ALA A 42 -3.76 3.37 19.03
CA ALA A 42 -3.41 4.72 19.47
C ALA A 42 -4.29 5.81 18.84
N ASP A 43 -4.39 5.83 17.50
CA ASP A 43 -5.17 6.80 16.75
C ASP A 43 -5.50 6.23 15.37
N GLY A 44 -6.70 5.66 15.24
CA GLY A 44 -7.15 4.98 14.02
C GLY A 44 -7.16 5.90 12.80
N GLN A 45 -7.46 7.19 12.96
CA GLN A 45 -7.50 8.13 11.84
C GLN A 45 -6.10 8.43 11.32
N ARG A 46 -5.14 8.71 12.22
CA ARG A 46 -3.76 8.97 11.81
C ARG A 46 -3.09 7.74 11.21
N PHE A 47 -3.38 6.57 11.78
CA PHE A 47 -2.93 5.29 11.23
C PHE A 47 -3.45 5.05 9.81
N ALA A 48 -4.74 5.28 9.57
CA ALA A 48 -5.35 5.07 8.24
C ALA A 48 -4.65 5.91 7.15
N PHE A 49 -4.41 7.21 7.41
CA PHE A 49 -3.71 8.08 6.44
C PHE A 49 -2.26 7.66 6.19
N SER A 50 -1.51 7.33 7.25
CA SER A 50 -0.12 6.87 7.10
C SER A 50 -0.02 5.52 6.38
N TYR A 51 -0.95 4.59 6.66
CA TYR A 51 -1.02 3.29 5.98
C TYR A 51 -1.36 3.47 4.49
N LEU A 52 -2.35 4.30 4.16
CA LEU A 52 -2.72 4.60 2.77
C LEU A 52 -1.54 5.19 2.00
N PHE A 53 -0.81 6.14 2.60
CA PHE A 53 0.38 6.71 1.97
C PHE A 53 1.43 5.65 1.65
N ALA A 54 1.79 4.82 2.64
CA ALA A 54 2.75 3.74 2.44
C ALA A 54 2.28 2.78 1.33
N PHE A 55 1.02 2.37 1.37
CA PHE A 55 0.41 1.49 0.36
C PHE A 55 0.55 2.07 -1.05
N VAL A 56 0.19 3.35 -1.26
CA VAL A 56 0.25 4.01 -2.57
C VAL A 56 1.70 4.14 -3.07
N VAL A 57 2.65 4.45 -2.21
CA VAL A 57 4.07 4.55 -2.58
C VAL A 57 4.58 3.21 -3.12
N PHE A 58 4.34 2.12 -2.40
CA PHE A 58 4.81 0.81 -2.86
C PHE A 58 4.00 0.28 -4.06
N LEU A 59 2.69 0.60 -4.13
CA LEU A 59 1.85 0.22 -5.26
C LEU A 59 2.30 0.90 -6.56
N THR A 60 2.65 2.19 -6.52
CA THR A 60 3.13 2.91 -7.71
C THR A 60 4.44 2.35 -8.24
N ILE A 61 5.34 1.88 -7.37
CA ILE A 61 6.56 1.17 -7.76
C ILE A 61 6.23 -0.15 -8.46
N ALA A 62 5.31 -0.95 -7.91
CA ALA A 62 4.91 -2.23 -8.52
C ALA A 62 4.23 -2.04 -9.88
N ILE A 63 3.35 -1.03 -10.00
CA ILE A 63 2.72 -0.65 -11.27
C ILE A 63 3.77 -0.13 -12.26
N GLY A 64 4.71 0.71 -11.81
CA GLY A 64 5.81 1.21 -12.62
C GLY A 64 6.70 0.09 -13.17
N ALA A 65 7.00 -0.92 -12.34
CA ALA A 65 7.74 -2.11 -12.77
C ALA A 65 6.95 -2.91 -13.82
N THR A 66 5.64 -3.08 -13.63
CA THR A 66 4.77 -3.76 -14.59
C THR A 66 4.73 -3.03 -15.94
N PHE A 67 4.58 -1.70 -15.92
CA PHE A 67 4.66 -0.87 -17.12
C PHE A 67 6.02 -1.00 -17.82
N PHE A 68 7.11 -1.02 -17.05
CA PHE A 68 8.45 -1.19 -17.60
C PHE A 68 8.65 -2.57 -18.24
N VAL A 69 8.16 -3.64 -17.61
CA VAL A 69 8.19 -5.00 -18.20
C VAL A 69 7.44 -5.01 -19.53
N LEU A 70 6.24 -4.44 -19.58
CA LEU A 70 5.45 -4.34 -20.81
C LEU A 70 6.19 -3.58 -21.91
N LEU A 71 6.81 -2.44 -21.57
CA LEU A 71 7.61 -1.65 -22.50
C LEU A 71 8.78 -2.47 -23.08
N GLN A 72 9.48 -3.22 -22.23
CA GLN A 72 10.60 -4.07 -22.66
C GLN A 72 10.16 -5.22 -23.56
N HIS A 73 8.93 -5.73 -23.41
CA HIS A 73 8.36 -6.70 -24.36
C HIS A 73 8.00 -6.03 -25.69
N LEU A 74 7.50 -4.78 -25.67
CA LEU A 74 7.09 -4.06 -26.87
C LEU A 74 8.28 -3.66 -27.76
N THR A 75 9.40 -3.25 -27.16
CA THR A 75 10.60 -2.79 -27.88
C THR A 75 11.51 -3.93 -28.34
N ASN A 76 11.21 -5.18 -27.95
CA ASN A 76 12.00 -6.38 -28.23
C ASN A 76 13.51 -6.22 -27.89
N ALA A 77 13.79 -5.51 -26.80
CA ALA A 77 15.14 -5.17 -26.35
C ALA A 77 15.87 -6.40 -25.78
N GLY A 78 16.68 -7.06 -26.59
CA GLY A 78 17.42 -8.28 -26.23
C GLY A 78 18.57 -8.07 -25.22
N TRP A 79 19.11 -6.86 -25.10
CA TRP A 79 20.20 -6.52 -24.18
C TRP A 79 19.78 -6.34 -22.71
N SER A 80 18.48 -6.27 -22.42
CA SER A 80 17.96 -5.84 -21.11
C SER A 80 17.41 -7.00 -20.28
N VAL A 81 18.09 -8.14 -20.31
CA VAL A 81 17.63 -9.34 -19.58
C VAL A 81 17.68 -9.13 -18.07
N THR A 82 18.75 -8.54 -17.55
CA THR A 82 18.92 -8.31 -16.10
C THR A 82 17.90 -7.34 -15.54
N ILE A 83 17.66 -6.21 -16.24
CA ILE A 83 16.71 -5.20 -15.77
C ILE A 83 15.28 -5.73 -15.82
N ARG A 84 14.95 -6.52 -16.86
CA ARG A 84 13.65 -7.19 -16.96
C ARG A 84 13.41 -8.13 -15.79
N ARG A 85 14.38 -8.97 -15.41
CA ARG A 85 14.26 -9.88 -14.26
C ARG A 85 14.01 -9.14 -12.95
N THR A 86 14.69 -8.02 -12.72
CA THR A 86 14.46 -7.18 -11.54
C THR A 86 13.04 -6.60 -11.56
N ALA A 87 12.56 -6.12 -12.70
CA ALA A 87 11.21 -5.59 -12.83
C ALA A 87 10.12 -6.67 -12.70
N GLU A 88 10.36 -7.88 -13.22
CA GLU A 88 9.49 -9.06 -13.03
C GLU A 88 9.37 -9.44 -11.55
N PHE A 89 10.47 -9.34 -10.80
CA PHE A 89 10.44 -9.56 -9.35
C PHE A 89 9.52 -8.55 -8.64
N PHE A 90 9.60 -7.27 -8.97
CA PHE A 90 8.67 -6.26 -8.41
C PHE A 90 7.22 -6.45 -8.89
N MET A 91 7.01 -6.87 -10.14
CA MET A 91 5.69 -7.21 -10.67
C MET A 91 5.07 -8.40 -9.92
N SER A 92 5.87 -9.38 -9.49
CA SER A 92 5.40 -10.53 -8.71
C SER A 92 4.80 -10.17 -7.35
N ALA A 93 5.04 -8.94 -6.86
CA ALA A 93 4.45 -8.44 -5.63
C ALA A 93 2.99 -7.96 -5.80
N LEU A 94 2.52 -7.71 -7.03
CA LEU A 94 1.17 -7.18 -7.30
C LEU A 94 0.02 -7.99 -6.66
N PRO A 95 0.01 -9.34 -6.71
CA PRO A 95 -1.05 -10.13 -6.05
C PRO A 95 -1.10 -9.91 -4.54
N ILE A 96 0.04 -9.63 -3.89
CA ILE A 96 0.11 -9.39 -2.45
C ILE A 96 -0.53 -8.04 -2.11
N PHE A 97 -0.45 -7.04 -2.98
CA PHE A 97 -1.13 -5.75 -2.78
C PHE A 97 -2.65 -5.89 -2.70
N ALA A 98 -3.24 -6.89 -3.34
CA ALA A 98 -4.68 -7.17 -3.21
C ALA A 98 -5.05 -7.55 -1.77
N LEU A 99 -4.20 -8.31 -1.08
CA LEU A 99 -4.38 -8.64 0.34
C LEU A 99 -4.11 -7.43 1.24
N LEU A 100 -3.06 -6.65 0.93
CA LEU A 100 -2.72 -5.42 1.67
C LEU A 100 -3.77 -4.30 1.50
N PHE A 101 -4.70 -4.44 0.56
CA PHE A 101 -5.82 -3.51 0.37
C PHE A 101 -6.96 -3.72 1.38
N LEU A 102 -7.07 -4.91 1.99
CA LEU A 102 -8.13 -5.24 2.94
C LEU A 102 -8.21 -4.26 4.15
N PRO A 103 -7.09 -3.88 4.79
CA PRO A 103 -7.11 -2.89 5.86
C PRO A 103 -7.56 -1.50 5.43
N ILE A 104 -7.32 -1.11 4.16
CA ILE A 104 -7.81 0.16 3.62
C ILE A 104 -9.33 0.10 3.53
N LEU A 105 -9.89 -1.00 3.02
CA LEU A 105 -11.33 -1.22 2.93
C LEU A 105 -12.05 -1.03 4.26
N ALA A 106 -11.46 -1.55 5.34
CA ALA A 106 -12.00 -1.41 6.69
C ALA A 106 -11.93 0.02 7.26
N ASN A 107 -11.08 0.90 6.72
CA ASN A 107 -10.86 2.26 7.21
C ASN A 107 -11.38 3.35 6.23
N LEU A 108 -12.19 3.00 5.22
CA LEU A 108 -12.72 3.98 4.25
C LEU A 108 -13.47 5.12 4.92
N ASP A 109 -14.22 4.84 5.98
CA ASP A 109 -15.03 5.83 6.71
C ASP A 109 -14.19 6.98 7.29
N HIS A 110 -12.94 6.71 7.66
CA HIS A 110 -12.01 7.70 8.19
C HIS A 110 -11.22 8.42 7.09
N LEU A 111 -11.01 7.76 5.95
CA LEU A 111 -10.19 8.25 4.85
C LEU A 111 -10.94 9.11 3.85
N LEU A 112 -12.19 8.74 3.56
CA LEU A 112 -13.01 9.30 2.51
C LEU A 112 -14.26 9.91 3.13
N PRO A 113 -14.24 11.22 3.42
CA PRO A 113 -15.36 11.87 4.08
C PRO A 113 -16.70 11.64 3.34
N TRP A 114 -16.67 11.65 2.00
CA TRP A 114 -17.81 11.41 1.11
C TRP A 114 -18.29 9.95 1.02
N TRP A 115 -17.57 9.00 1.61
CA TRP A 115 -18.01 7.61 1.67
C TRP A 115 -19.19 7.43 2.63
N ASN A 116 -19.25 8.28 3.65
CA ASN A 116 -20.30 8.23 4.65
C ASN A 116 -21.59 8.87 4.09
N PRO A 117 -22.75 8.20 4.10
CA PRO A 117 -24.02 8.74 3.59
C PRO A 117 -24.42 10.10 4.18
N ASP A 118 -23.93 10.44 5.37
CA ASP A 118 -24.20 11.71 6.05
C ASP A 118 -23.45 12.91 5.45
N HIS A 119 -22.52 12.71 4.50
CA HIS A 119 -21.68 13.79 3.98
C HIS A 119 -22.44 14.86 3.17
N GLY A 120 -23.58 14.48 2.60
CA GLY A 120 -24.45 15.39 1.84
C GLY A 120 -25.55 16.06 2.69
N ALA A 121 -25.68 15.71 3.96
CA ALA A 121 -26.75 16.23 4.80
C ALA A 121 -26.55 17.76 5.01
N PRO A 122 -27.57 18.60 4.75
CA PRO A 122 -27.47 20.04 4.99
C PRO A 122 -27.10 20.30 6.44
N THR A 123 -25.85 20.70 6.69
CA THR A 123 -25.41 20.99 8.04
C THR A 123 -26.27 22.11 8.63
N ALA A 124 -26.47 22.09 9.95
CA ALA A 124 -27.24 23.12 10.66
C ALA A 124 -26.74 24.55 10.36
N ARG A 125 -25.47 24.69 9.96
CA ARG A 125 -24.84 25.94 9.54
C ARG A 125 -25.38 26.44 8.20
N THR A 126 -25.55 25.57 7.21
CA THR A 126 -26.21 25.88 5.92
C THR A 126 -27.67 26.27 6.15
N ARG A 127 -28.38 25.52 7.00
CA ARG A 127 -29.79 25.81 7.37
C ARG A 127 -29.95 27.20 8.01
N ARG A 128 -29.05 27.57 8.94
CA ARG A 128 -29.05 28.90 9.57
C ARG A 128 -28.71 30.03 8.58
N ARG A 129 -27.85 29.79 7.59
CA ARG A 129 -27.47 30.79 6.58
C ARG A 129 -28.61 31.07 5.59
N HIS A 130 -29.35 30.05 5.17
CA HIS A 130 -30.57 30.25 4.37
C HIS A 130 -31.68 30.96 5.15
N ALA A 131 -31.84 30.66 6.45
CA ALA A 131 -32.81 31.35 7.30
C ALA A 131 -32.50 32.86 7.48
N ARG A 132 -31.21 33.23 7.59
CA ARG A 132 -30.80 34.65 7.66
C ARG A 132 -30.73 35.37 6.29
N GLY A 133 -30.48 34.64 5.21
CA GLY A 133 -30.41 35.21 3.85
C GLY A 133 -31.76 35.68 3.28
N GLY A 134 -32.87 35.24 3.87
CA GLY A 134 -34.22 35.73 3.58
C GLY A 134 -34.51 37.12 4.16
N GLU A 135 -33.66 37.66 5.04
CA GLU A 135 -33.79 38.99 5.63
C GLU A 135 -32.98 40.06 4.87
N HIS A 136 -32.77 39.90 3.56
CA HIS A 136 -32.27 40.99 2.74
C HIS A 136 -33.35 42.09 2.63
N GLY A 137 -33.23 43.08 3.52
CA GLY A 137 -34.14 44.22 3.62
C GLY A 137 -34.37 44.96 2.31
N PRO A 138 -35.50 45.68 2.19
CA PRO A 138 -35.93 46.28 0.93
C PRO A 138 -34.82 47.18 0.39
N ARG A 139 -34.28 46.80 -0.78
CA ARG A 139 -33.39 47.67 -1.56
C ARG A 139 -34.17 48.93 -1.85
N ARG A 140 -33.83 50.02 -1.15
CA ARG A 140 -34.34 51.35 -1.46
C ARG A 140 -33.89 51.67 -2.88
N ALA A 141 -34.81 51.54 -3.83
CA ALA A 141 -34.70 52.15 -5.14
C ALA A 141 -34.62 53.67 -4.90
N ARG A 142 -33.49 54.26 -5.27
CA ARG A 142 -33.32 55.70 -5.43
C ARG A 142 -33.06 55.96 -6.90
#